data_AF-A0A5N5NIF1-F1
#
_entry.id   AF-A0A5N5NIF1-F1
#
_cell.length_a   1.000
_cell.length_b   1.000
_cell.length_c   1.000
_cell.angle_alpha   90.00
_cell.angle_beta   90.00
_cell.angle_gamma   90.00
#
_symmetry.space_group_name_H-M   'P 1'
#
loop_
_entity.id
_entity.type
_entity.pdbx_description
1 polymer ?
#
loop_
_entity_poly.entity_id
_entity_poly.type
_entity_poly.pdbx_seq_one_letter_code
_entity_poly.pdbx_strand_id
1 'polypeptide(L)'
;MDAECLDAGINMDQQQPDKNTDVKTSDVYRVNENLPKRFNNPECFKGYSKKMVHPLYQTTNQIYGSKKPTVHEMPTTFHGSQRKFSDHILKRGMFRDNGFNTSLEQSRITGPNTVNTFHDRICFHHLYRTGGNDQAEINMI
;
A
#
# COMPACT_ATOMS: atom_id res chain seq x y z
N MET A 1 72.20 -26.68 24.61
CA MET A 1 71.33 -25.78 25.39
C MET A 1 70.06 -25.75 24.61
N ASP A 2 69.19 -26.69 24.94
CA ASP A 2 68.13 -27.15 24.06
C ASP A 2 66.87 -26.48 24.59
N ALA A 3 66.39 -25.48 23.85
CA ALA A 3 65.21 -24.71 24.23
C ALA A 3 63.96 -25.53 23.93
N GLU A 4 63.49 -26.26 24.93
CA GLU A 4 62.15 -26.83 24.93
C GLU A 4 61.12 -25.67 24.98
N CYS A 5 60.54 -25.34 23.83
CA CYS A 5 59.41 -24.44 23.74
C CYS A 5 58.17 -25.17 24.26
N LEU A 6 57.74 -24.82 25.48
CA LEU A 6 56.47 -25.26 26.04
C LEU A 6 55.31 -24.66 25.24
N ASP A 7 54.58 -25.54 24.55
CA ASP A 7 53.25 -25.33 23.97
C ASP A 7 52.28 -24.91 25.09
N ALA A 8 52.13 -23.61 25.29
CA ALA A 8 50.99 -23.05 25.99
C ALA A 8 49.80 -23.10 25.03
N GLY A 9 49.17 -24.28 24.95
CA GLY A 9 47.90 -24.47 24.29
C GLY A 9 46.93 -23.42 24.79
N ILE A 10 46.64 -22.44 23.93
CA ILE A 10 45.55 -21.49 24.13
C ILE A 10 44.30 -22.36 24.19
N ASN A 11 43.79 -22.57 25.40
CA ASN A 11 42.46 -23.12 25.63
C ASN A 11 41.48 -22.17 24.92
N MET A 12 41.20 -22.49 23.66
CA MET A 12 40.03 -21.99 22.97
C MET A 12 38.87 -22.55 23.78
N ASP A 13 38.26 -21.72 24.62
CA ASP A 13 36.97 -22.00 25.23
C ASP A 13 36.01 -22.38 24.10
N GLN A 14 35.92 -23.69 23.86
CA GLN A 14 34.85 -24.26 23.09
C GLN A 14 33.63 -24.13 24.00
N GLN A 15 32.96 -22.98 23.90
CA GLN A 15 31.56 -22.89 24.28
C GLN A 15 30.86 -24.06 23.57
N GLN A 16 30.54 -25.06 24.39
CA GLN A 16 29.74 -26.19 23.95
C GLN A 16 28.49 -25.65 23.27
N PRO A 17 28.05 -26.22 22.14
CA PRO A 17 26.80 -25.80 21.53
C PRO A 17 25.68 -26.18 22.49
N ASP A 18 25.23 -25.20 23.27
CA ASP A 18 24.09 -25.33 24.17
C ASP A 18 22.91 -25.92 23.39
N LYS A 19 22.28 -26.91 24.02
CA LYS A 19 21.25 -27.73 23.40
C LYS A 19 20.21 -26.87 22.70
N ASN A 20 20.17 -27.07 21.39
CA ASN A 20 19.36 -26.38 20.39
C ASN A 20 17.88 -26.33 20.78
N THR A 21 17.51 -25.28 21.51
CA THR A 21 16.15 -24.77 21.48
C THR A 21 16.24 -23.51 20.65
N ASP A 22 15.62 -23.50 19.47
CA ASP A 22 15.51 -22.30 18.65
C ASP A 22 14.67 -21.28 19.43
N VAL A 23 15.31 -20.52 20.33
CA VAL A 23 14.64 -19.57 21.21
C VAL A 23 14.02 -18.48 20.35
N LYS A 24 12.71 -18.32 20.46
CA LYS A 24 11.98 -17.27 19.76
C LYS A 24 12.03 -15.99 20.55
N THR A 25 11.89 -14.86 19.87
CA THR A 25 11.83 -13.56 20.56
C THR A 25 10.59 -13.45 21.43
N SER A 26 9.49 -14.06 21.01
CA SER A 26 8.26 -14.18 21.80
C SER A 26 8.41 -15.01 23.08
N ASP A 27 9.40 -15.91 23.17
CA ASP A 27 9.65 -16.69 24.40
C ASP A 27 10.32 -15.83 25.48
N VAL A 28 11.11 -14.82 25.07
CA VAL A 28 11.90 -13.96 25.97
C VAL A 28 11.23 -12.61 26.20
N TYR A 29 10.56 -12.07 25.19
CA TYR A 29 9.98 -10.74 25.18
C TYR A 29 8.50 -10.76 24.79
N ARG A 30 7.78 -9.72 25.24
CA ARG A 30 6.42 -9.46 24.75
C ARG A 30 6.49 -8.89 23.34
N VAL A 31 5.86 -9.59 22.40
CA VAL A 31 5.91 -9.29 20.97
C VAL A 31 4.50 -9.05 20.45
N ASN A 32 4.35 -8.16 19.46
CA ASN A 32 3.06 -7.93 18.79
C ASN A 32 2.66 -9.14 17.92
N GLU A 33 1.38 -9.51 17.92
CA GLU A 33 0.82 -10.60 17.12
C GLU A 33 1.13 -10.47 15.62
N ASN A 34 1.21 -9.24 15.11
CA ASN A 34 1.48 -8.94 13.70
C ASN A 34 2.98 -8.89 13.36
N LEU A 35 3.88 -9.31 14.25
CA LEU A 35 5.31 -9.33 13.97
C LEU A 35 5.64 -10.36 12.86
N PRO A 36 6.36 -9.97 11.80
CA PRO A 36 6.83 -10.92 10.80
C PRO A 36 7.59 -12.09 11.42
N LYS A 37 7.29 -13.32 10.97
CA LYS A 37 7.92 -14.55 11.47
C LYS A 37 9.45 -14.51 11.44
N ARG A 38 10.03 -13.75 10.51
CA ARG A 38 11.47 -13.55 10.39
C ARG A 38 12.07 -12.90 11.64
N PHE A 39 11.39 -11.91 12.22
CA PHE A 39 11.86 -11.25 13.44
C PHE A 39 11.55 -12.06 14.70
N ASN A 40 10.55 -12.95 14.66
CA ASN A 40 10.29 -13.85 15.78
C ASN A 40 11.33 -14.99 15.91
N ASN A 41 11.96 -15.38 14.80
CA ASN A 41 12.90 -16.49 14.76
C ASN A 41 14.28 -15.98 14.27
N PRO A 42 15.21 -15.57 15.15
CA PRO A 42 16.50 -15.01 14.73
C PRO A 42 17.34 -16.00 13.90
N GLU A 43 17.09 -17.30 14.08
CA GLU A 43 17.72 -18.39 13.34
C GLU A 43 17.53 -18.32 11.82
N CYS A 44 16.45 -17.68 11.34
CA CYS A 44 16.20 -17.54 9.91
C CYS A 44 17.20 -16.59 9.20
N PHE A 45 17.95 -15.77 9.95
CA PHE A 45 18.98 -14.90 9.41
C PHE A 45 20.28 -15.70 9.17
N LYS A 46 20.58 -15.95 7.90
CA LYS A 46 21.77 -16.68 7.44
C LYS A 46 22.83 -15.72 6.91
N GLY A 47 24.06 -16.21 6.77
CA GLY A 47 25.19 -15.46 6.21
C GLY A 47 26.01 -14.69 7.24
N TYR A 48 25.64 -14.78 8.52
CA TYR A 48 26.45 -14.30 9.62
C TYR A 48 27.37 -15.42 10.09
N SER A 49 28.66 -15.26 9.86
CA SER A 49 29.66 -16.17 10.41
C SER A 49 31.02 -15.51 10.37
N LYS A 50 31.85 -15.82 11.36
CA LYS A 50 33.27 -15.52 11.28
C LYS A 50 33.87 -16.42 10.19
N LYS A 51 34.23 -15.84 9.05
CA LYS A 51 35.01 -16.56 8.04
C LYS A 51 36.31 -17.04 8.68
N MET A 52 36.68 -18.30 8.45
CA MET A 52 37.98 -18.81 8.86
C MET A 52 39.05 -18.13 8.01
N VAL A 53 39.64 -17.08 8.57
CA VAL A 53 40.80 -16.37 8.02
C VAL A 53 41.95 -16.59 8.97
N HIS A 54 43.16 -16.70 8.42
CA HIS A 54 44.37 -16.83 9.20
C HIS A 54 44.45 -15.71 10.26
N PRO A 55 44.74 -16.01 11.55
CA PRO A 55 44.72 -15.02 12.63
C PRO A 55 45.59 -13.77 12.37
N LEU A 56 46.72 -13.94 11.67
CA LEU A 56 47.63 -12.84 11.32
C LEU A 56 47.09 -11.91 10.22
N TYR A 57 46.14 -12.37 9.41
CA TYR A 57 45.60 -11.64 8.24
C TYR A 57 44.14 -11.23 8.45
N GLN A 58 43.77 -10.89 9.68
CA GLN A 58 42.44 -10.35 9.98
C GLN A 58 42.37 -8.86 9.65
N THR A 59 41.28 -8.44 9.00
CA THR A 59 41.00 -7.03 8.75
C THR A 59 39.83 -6.58 9.61
N THR A 60 39.77 -5.29 9.94
CA THR A 60 38.66 -4.71 10.72
C THR A 60 37.31 -4.88 10.03
N ASN A 61 37.28 -4.88 8.69
CA ASN A 61 36.07 -5.11 7.91
C ASN A 61 35.49 -6.52 8.10
N GLN A 62 36.30 -7.51 8.49
CA GLN A 62 35.80 -8.87 8.78
C GLN A 62 34.95 -8.95 10.04
N ILE A 63 35.00 -7.93 10.91
CA ILE A 63 34.17 -7.86 12.12
C ILE A 63 32.70 -7.66 11.73
N TYR A 64 32.43 -6.85 10.71
CA TYR A 64 31.07 -6.62 10.22
C TYR A 64 30.46 -7.91 9.66
N GLY A 65 29.24 -8.24 10.11
CA GLY A 65 28.53 -9.45 9.69
C GLY A 65 29.10 -10.76 10.25
N SER A 66 30.15 -10.73 11.09
CA SER A 66 30.72 -11.96 11.67
C SER A 66 29.83 -12.59 12.75
N LYS A 67 29.03 -11.79 13.44
CA LYS A 67 28.14 -12.21 14.53
C LYS A 67 26.71 -12.34 14.04
N LYS A 68 26.07 -13.45 14.38
CA LYS A 68 24.66 -13.71 14.06
C LYS A 68 23.75 -12.92 14.98
N PRO A 69 22.61 -12.40 14.46
CA PRO A 69 21.66 -11.72 15.31
C PRO A 69 21.00 -12.67 16.32
N THR A 70 20.75 -12.14 17.50
CA THR A 70 20.16 -12.85 18.66
C THR A 70 18.75 -12.35 18.96
N VAL A 71 18.05 -13.04 19.88
CA VAL A 71 16.70 -12.63 20.32
C VAL A 71 16.66 -11.22 20.93
N HIS A 72 17.77 -10.76 21.50
CA HIS A 72 17.91 -9.45 22.15
C HIS A 72 18.09 -8.29 21.15
N GLU A 73 18.47 -8.60 19.91
CA GLU A 73 18.65 -7.62 18.84
C GLU A 73 17.42 -7.52 17.92
N MET A 74 16.52 -8.50 17.98
CA MET A 74 15.30 -8.53 17.18
C MET A 74 14.26 -7.51 17.67
N PRO A 75 13.55 -6.84 16.75
CA PRO A 75 12.50 -5.91 17.12
C PRO A 75 11.25 -6.64 17.65
N THR A 76 10.58 -6.03 18.63
CA THR A 76 9.31 -6.54 19.19
C THR A 76 8.08 -6.09 18.41
N THR A 77 8.21 -5.02 17.60
CA THR A 77 7.19 -4.51 16.70
C THR A 77 7.79 -4.15 15.33
N PHE A 78 7.00 -4.27 14.27
CA PHE A 78 7.43 -3.89 12.92
C PHE A 78 6.29 -3.23 12.16
N HIS A 79 6.49 -1.97 11.78
CA HIS A 79 5.51 -1.15 11.06
C HIS A 79 5.96 -0.91 9.61
N GLY A 80 5.98 -1.98 8.82
CA GLY A 80 6.28 -1.89 7.39
C GLY A 80 5.14 -1.24 6.60
N SER A 81 5.49 -0.37 5.65
CA SER A 81 4.50 0.19 4.71
C SER A 81 4.19 -0.81 3.59
N GLN A 82 2.91 -1.08 3.37
CA GLN A 82 2.46 -1.93 2.26
C GLN A 82 2.21 -1.07 1.02
N ARG A 83 2.97 -1.31 -0.06
CA ARG A 83 2.86 -0.54 -1.31
C ARG A 83 2.12 -1.27 -2.43
N LYS A 84 1.45 -2.40 -2.14
CA LYS A 84 0.78 -3.25 -3.15
C LYS A 84 -0.18 -2.47 -4.06
N PHE A 85 -1.02 -1.61 -3.48
CA PHE A 85 -1.96 -0.76 -4.23
C PHE A 85 -1.20 0.24 -5.12
N SER A 86 -0.29 1.01 -4.54
CA SER A 86 0.48 2.02 -5.26
C SER A 86 1.36 1.41 -6.36
N ASP A 87 1.95 0.23 -6.12
CA ASP A 87 2.76 -0.50 -7.11
C ASP A 87 1.93 -0.95 -8.31
N HIS A 88 0.68 -1.38 -8.07
CA HIS A 88 -0.24 -1.68 -9.16
C HIS A 88 -0.52 -0.43 -10.01
N ILE A 89 -0.81 0.71 -9.37
CA ILE A 89 -1.07 1.96 -10.09
C ILE A 89 0.18 2.47 -10.81
N LEU A 90 1.36 2.39 -10.19
CA LEU A 90 2.63 2.79 -10.79
C LEU A 90 2.90 2.04 -12.09
N LYS A 91 2.64 0.72 -12.12
CA LYS A 91 2.78 -0.11 -13.32
C LYS A 91 1.85 0.30 -14.46
N ARG A 92 0.66 0.86 -14.14
CA ARG A 92 -0.31 1.35 -15.13
C ARG A 92 0.11 2.69 -15.76
N GLY A 93 0.99 3.43 -15.11
CA GLY A 93 1.50 4.72 -15.59
C GLY A 93 0.51 5.88 -15.38
N MET A 94 0.76 6.98 -16.09
CA MET A 94 -0.05 8.20 -15.94
C MET A 94 -1.47 7.99 -16.46
N PHE A 95 -2.45 8.51 -15.72
CA PHE A 95 -3.84 8.52 -16.14
C PHE A 95 -4.00 9.27 -17.46
N ARG A 96 -4.81 8.72 -18.37
CA ARG A 96 -5.22 9.35 -19.63
C ARG A 96 -6.73 9.24 -19.74
N ASP A 97 -7.35 10.37 -20.08
CA ASP A 97 -8.77 10.39 -20.40
C ASP A 97 -8.96 10.15 -21.90
N ASN A 98 -9.67 9.08 -22.23
CA ASN A 98 -10.02 8.71 -23.59
C ASN A 98 -11.55 8.68 -23.80
N GLY A 99 -12.33 9.22 -22.85
CA GLY A 99 -13.79 9.27 -22.94
C GLY A 99 -14.28 10.42 -23.82
N PHE A 100 -15.47 10.27 -24.40
CA PHE A 100 -16.19 11.39 -25.03
C PHE A 100 -17.13 12.04 -24.00
N ASN A 101 -17.24 13.36 -24.06
CA ASN A 101 -18.23 14.09 -23.26
C ASN A 101 -19.63 13.85 -23.84
N THR A 102 -20.43 13.04 -23.13
CA THR A 102 -21.81 12.68 -23.53
C THR A 102 -22.86 13.20 -22.55
N SER A 103 -22.47 14.04 -21.58
CA SER A 103 -23.41 14.67 -20.67
C SER A 103 -24.40 15.54 -21.45
N LEU A 104 -25.69 15.23 -21.36
CA LEU A 104 -26.74 16.13 -21.83
C LEU A 104 -26.82 17.34 -20.89
N GLU A 105 -27.09 18.51 -21.46
CA GLU A 105 -27.33 19.72 -20.69
C GLU A 105 -28.53 19.50 -19.75
N GLN A 106 -28.29 19.61 -18.44
CA GLN A 106 -29.35 19.64 -17.44
C GLN A 106 -29.48 21.07 -16.96
N SER A 107 -30.62 21.70 -17.25
CA SER A 107 -30.92 23.00 -16.65
C SER A 107 -31.14 22.80 -15.14
N ARG A 108 -30.79 23.79 -14.31
CA ARG A 108 -31.07 23.74 -12.85
C ARG A 108 -32.56 23.59 -12.52
N ILE A 109 -33.43 23.87 -13.48
CA ILE A 109 -34.89 23.79 -13.37
C ILE A 109 -35.37 22.38 -13.78
N THR A 110 -34.55 21.57 -14.46
CA THR A 110 -34.92 20.23 -14.94
C THR A 110 -34.96 19.21 -13.80
N GLY A 111 -36.02 19.26 -12.98
CA GLY A 111 -36.42 18.19 -12.07
C GLY A 111 -37.31 17.15 -12.77
N PRO A 112 -37.64 16.02 -12.12
CA PRO A 112 -38.52 14.99 -12.70
C PRO A 112 -39.93 15.49 -13.09
N ASN A 113 -40.31 16.71 -12.69
CA ASN A 113 -41.63 17.31 -12.91
C ASN A 113 -41.60 18.63 -13.71
N THR A 114 -40.51 18.93 -14.43
CA THR A 114 -40.41 20.18 -15.18
C THR A 114 -40.35 19.93 -16.67
N VAL A 115 -41.41 20.35 -17.35
CA VAL A 115 -41.52 20.33 -18.81
C VAL A 115 -40.57 21.42 -19.33
N ASN A 116 -39.54 21.05 -20.09
CA ASN A 116 -38.77 22.01 -20.88
C ASN A 116 -39.72 22.58 -21.94
N THR A 117 -40.44 23.63 -21.57
CA THR A 117 -41.32 24.34 -22.48
C THR A 117 -40.40 25.20 -23.32
N PHE A 118 -39.88 24.64 -24.42
CA PHE A 118 -39.38 25.49 -25.49
C PHE A 118 -40.52 26.43 -25.83
N HIS A 119 -40.32 27.73 -25.60
CA HIS A 119 -41.31 28.73 -25.96
C HIS A 119 -41.44 28.74 -27.48
N ASP A 120 -42.30 27.88 -28.02
CA ASP A 120 -42.67 27.90 -29.43
C ASP A 120 -43.48 29.17 -29.66
N ARG A 121 -42.82 30.15 -30.29
CA ARG A 121 -43.39 31.45 -30.67
C ARG A 121 -44.68 31.34 -31.50
N ILE A 122 -44.97 30.16 -32.05
CA ILE A 122 -46.12 29.90 -32.93
C ILE A 122 -47.43 29.79 -32.13
N CYS A 123 -47.39 29.41 -30.84
CA CYS A 123 -48.61 29.17 -30.07
C CYS A 123 -49.27 30.42 -29.47
N PHE A 124 -48.64 31.60 -29.56
CA PHE A 124 -49.20 32.84 -28.99
C PHE A 124 -50.45 33.35 -29.73
N HIS A 125 -50.68 32.94 -30.98
CA HIS A 125 -51.77 33.47 -31.80
C HIS A 125 -53.12 32.76 -31.65
N HIS A 126 -53.17 31.54 -31.09
CA HIS A 126 -54.44 30.80 -30.95
C HIS A 126 -55.34 31.32 -29.82
N LEU A 127 -54.78 32.03 -28.84
CA LEU A 127 -55.52 32.52 -27.66
C LEU A 127 -56.10 33.93 -27.80
N TYR A 128 -55.83 34.62 -28.92
CA TYR A 128 -56.34 35.98 -29.19
C TYR A 128 -57.47 36.04 -30.23
N ARG A 129 -58.15 34.92 -30.52
CA ARG A 129 -59.41 34.99 -31.28
C ARG A 129 -60.53 35.45 -30.34
N THR A 130 -60.59 36.75 -30.06
CA THR A 130 -61.74 37.41 -29.45
C THR A 130 -62.89 37.38 -30.47
N GLY A 131 -63.92 36.61 -30.18
CA GLY A 131 -65.16 36.61 -30.94
C GLY A 131 -65.89 37.95 -30.83
N GLY A 132 -66.56 38.34 -31.90
CA GLY A 132 -67.50 39.45 -31.92
C GLY A 132 -67.90 39.82 -33.34
N ASN A 133 -69.05 39.30 -33.81
CA ASN A 133 -70.22 40.12 -34.12
C ASN A 133 -71.31 39.26 -34.79
N ASP A 134 -72.43 39.19 -34.08
CA ASP A 134 -73.72 38.64 -34.49
C ASP A 134 -74.40 39.51 -35.56
N GLN A 135 -74.99 38.88 -36.58
CA GLN A 135 -76.34 39.17 -37.14
C GLN A 135 -76.52 38.48 -38.50
N ALA A 136 -77.26 37.37 -38.50
CA ALA A 136 -77.92 36.86 -39.71
C ALA A 136 -79.43 37.03 -39.50
N GLU A 137 -80.01 38.04 -40.14
CA GLU A 137 -81.46 38.22 -40.18
C GLU A 137 -82.10 37.14 -41.06
N ILE A 138 -83.05 36.42 -40.48
CA ILE A 138 -84.08 35.65 -41.19
C ILE A 138 -85.30 36.56 -41.23
N ASN A 139 -85.86 36.83 -42.41
CA ASN A 139 -87.30 37.04 -42.56
C ASN A 139 -87.76 36.64 -43.97
N MET A 140 -88.68 35.67 -44.00
CA MET A 140 -89.58 35.38 -45.13
C MET A 140 -90.79 36.31 -45.04
N ILE A 141 -91.06 37.07 -46.12
CA ILE A 141 -92.28 37.12 -46.97
C ILE A 141 -91.92 37.98 -48.18
#